data_AF-T0NCZ9-F1
#
_entry.id   AF-T0NCZ9-F1
#
_cell.length_a   1.000
_cell.length_b   1.000
_cell.length_c   1.000
_cell.angle_alpha   90.00
_cell.angle_beta   90.00
_cell.angle_gamma   90.00
#
_symmetry.space_group_name_H-M   'P 1'
#
loop_
_entity.id
_entity.type
_entity.pdbx_description
1 polymer ?
#
loop_
_entity_poly.entity_id
_entity_poly.type
_entity_poly.pdbx_seq_one_letter_code
_entity_poly.pdbx_strand_id
1 'polypeptide(L)'
;MIPLAFNGKFRSSYGTKKVLMKDATVEFEVVGTGKDNREFIKTIVKRGGIIRGEKGVNIPGIDRRNMTLTDKDKKDIKWGLENGIDIICLSYVTKARDMIELRNYTERLVEKNKQFHMPKLWAKIECNDGVKNFTEILEKSDGIMLGRGDLFAEVETIDIPLVQDKLMKIMRKSDKDFIIATYILESMKRNMIPTITEVNDIYNFINGKVSGFMLSGEVSIGRYPLLTLKTMKSLIDRYAE
;
A
#
# COMPACT_ATOMS: atom_id res chain seq x y z
N MET A 1 -23.03 14.01 -8.08
CA MET A 1 -22.05 13.01 -8.56
C MET A 1 -20.73 13.26 -7.86
N ILE A 2 -19.99 12.21 -7.51
CA ILE A 2 -18.63 12.32 -6.96
C ILE A 2 -17.66 12.09 -8.12
N PRO A 3 -16.82 13.06 -8.51
CA PRO A 3 -15.83 12.85 -9.58
C PRO A 3 -14.72 11.91 -9.10
N LEU A 4 -14.37 10.90 -9.90
CA LEU A 4 -13.24 10.01 -9.64
C LEU A 4 -12.16 10.23 -10.69
N ALA A 5 -10.95 10.54 -10.24
CA ALA A 5 -9.77 10.53 -11.11
C ALA A 5 -9.34 9.07 -11.32
N PHE A 6 -9.74 8.47 -12.44
CA PHE A 6 -9.43 7.09 -12.77
C PHE A 6 -8.77 7.00 -14.14
N ASN A 7 -7.47 6.69 -14.17
CA ASN A 7 -6.72 6.44 -15.39
C ASN A 7 -6.94 5.00 -15.84
N GLY A 8 -8.12 4.71 -16.38
CA GLY A 8 -8.52 3.40 -16.89
C GLY A 8 -9.93 3.45 -17.46
N LYS A 9 -10.37 2.38 -18.12
CA LYS A 9 -11.77 2.27 -18.55
C LYS A 9 -12.60 1.99 -17.31
N PHE A 10 -13.56 2.86 -16.98
CA PHE A 10 -14.45 2.67 -15.83
C PHE A 10 -15.18 1.32 -15.86
N ARG A 11 -15.30 0.73 -17.06
CA ARG A 11 -15.77 -0.64 -17.27
C ARG A 11 -15.02 -1.71 -16.48
N SER A 12 -13.76 -1.51 -16.08
CA SER A 12 -13.03 -2.47 -15.24
C SER A 12 -13.62 -2.61 -13.83
N SER A 13 -14.44 -1.65 -13.38
CA SER A 13 -15.15 -1.71 -12.11
C SER A 13 -16.58 -2.28 -12.23
N TYR A 14 -17.06 -2.63 -13.43
CA TYR A 14 -18.47 -2.98 -13.65
C TYR A 14 -18.88 -4.34 -13.04
N GLY A 15 -17.92 -5.19 -12.66
CA GLY A 15 -18.15 -6.44 -11.93
C GLY A 15 -18.01 -6.30 -10.41
N THR A 16 -17.74 -5.11 -9.90
CA THR A 16 -17.44 -4.89 -8.48
C THR A 16 -18.73 -4.68 -7.69
N LYS A 17 -18.77 -5.22 -6.47
CA LYS A 17 -19.97 -5.15 -5.61
C LYS A 17 -19.98 -3.93 -4.69
N LYS A 18 -18.79 -3.45 -4.32
CA LYS A 18 -18.61 -2.35 -3.37
C LYS A 18 -17.54 -1.37 -3.82
N VAL A 19 -17.73 -0.11 -3.48
CA VAL A 19 -16.73 0.96 -3.57
C VAL A 19 -16.51 1.53 -2.19
N LEU A 20 -15.25 1.71 -1.84
CA LEU A 20 -14.81 2.19 -0.54
C LEU A 20 -14.07 3.50 -0.74
N MET A 21 -14.32 4.47 0.14
CA MET A 21 -13.61 5.75 0.12
C MET A 21 -13.16 6.11 1.53
N LYS A 22 -12.14 6.96 1.61
CA LYS A 22 -11.59 7.48 2.88
C LYS A 22 -11.17 6.33 3.79
N ASP A 23 -10.17 5.57 3.35
CA ASP A 23 -9.56 4.49 4.13
C ASP A 23 -10.60 3.43 4.55
N ALA A 24 -11.47 3.06 3.61
CA ALA A 24 -12.61 2.17 3.81
C ALA A 24 -13.66 2.60 4.86
N THR A 25 -13.60 3.83 5.38
CA THR A 25 -14.59 4.30 6.37
C THR A 25 -15.94 4.66 5.76
N VAL A 26 -15.99 4.99 4.46
CA VAL A 26 -17.24 5.23 3.71
C VAL A 26 -17.45 4.10 2.70
N GLU A 27 -18.66 3.56 2.67
CA GLU A 27 -19.00 2.36 1.88
C GLU A 27 -20.22 2.58 0.99
N PHE A 28 -20.06 2.17 -0.27
CA PHE A 28 -21.04 2.25 -1.32
C PHE A 28 -21.28 0.87 -1.91
N GLU A 29 -22.54 0.44 -1.98
CA GLU A 29 -22.96 -0.76 -2.71
C GLU A 29 -23.22 -0.39 -4.17
N VAL A 30 -22.62 -1.12 -5.11
CA VAL A 30 -22.81 -0.89 -6.55
C VAL A 30 -24.13 -1.51 -7.00
N VAL A 31 -25.02 -0.68 -7.54
CA VAL A 31 -26.37 -1.09 -7.98
C VAL A 31 -26.59 -0.92 -9.48
N GLY A 32 -25.61 -0.37 -10.19
CA GLY A 32 -25.68 -0.24 -11.63
C GLY A 32 -24.48 0.51 -12.20
N THR A 33 -24.37 0.46 -13.51
CA THR A 33 -23.29 1.10 -14.27
C THR A 33 -23.88 1.94 -15.41
N GLY A 34 -23.11 2.91 -15.90
CA GLY A 34 -23.52 3.74 -17.01
C GLY A 34 -23.76 2.93 -18.29
N LYS A 35 -24.90 3.18 -18.95
CA LYS A 35 -25.21 2.70 -20.30
C LYS A 35 -24.76 3.71 -21.35
N ASP A 36 -24.62 3.27 -22.60
CA ASP A 36 -24.38 4.11 -23.79
C ASP A 36 -23.10 4.96 -23.70
N ASN A 37 -21.96 4.30 -23.44
CA ASN A 37 -20.63 4.92 -23.32
C ASN A 37 -20.47 5.98 -22.22
N ARG A 38 -21.42 6.11 -21.28
CA ARG A 38 -21.25 6.95 -20.08
C ARG A 38 -20.46 6.21 -19.01
N GLU A 39 -19.39 6.83 -18.54
CA GLU A 39 -18.50 6.28 -17.52
C GLU A 39 -18.92 6.72 -16.11
N PHE A 40 -19.87 6.01 -15.53
CA PHE A 40 -20.23 6.17 -14.12
C PHE A 40 -20.67 4.85 -13.49
N ILE A 41 -20.62 4.80 -12.16
CA ILE A 41 -21.25 3.76 -11.35
C ILE A 41 -22.37 4.39 -10.52
N LYS A 42 -23.50 3.70 -10.46
CA LYS A 42 -24.61 4.04 -9.57
C LYS A 42 -24.46 3.23 -8.30
N THR A 43 -24.52 3.91 -7.17
CA THR A 43 -24.33 3.27 -5.86
C THR A 43 -25.42 3.65 -4.87
N ILE A 44 -25.59 2.81 -3.85
CA ILE A 44 -26.35 3.11 -2.63
C ILE A 44 -25.34 3.26 -1.49
N VAL A 45 -25.48 4.30 -0.67
CA VAL A 45 -24.63 4.50 0.51
C VAL A 45 -25.01 3.49 1.58
N LYS A 46 -24.06 2.66 2.02
CA LYS A 46 -24.24 1.70 3.13
C LYS A 46 -23.69 2.23 4.43
N ARG A 47 -22.52 2.89 4.38
CA ARG A 47 -21.92 3.61 5.49
C ARG A 47 -21.52 5.00 5.02
N GLY A 48 -22.20 6.02 5.54
CA GLY A 48 -22.00 7.41 5.13
C GLY A 48 -20.81 8.08 5.83
N GLY A 49 -20.45 9.28 5.35
CA GLY A 49 -19.43 10.12 5.97
C GLY A 49 -19.06 11.32 5.10
N ILE A 50 -18.25 12.21 5.65
CA ILE A 50 -17.73 13.38 4.91
C ILE A 50 -16.55 12.94 4.05
N ILE A 51 -16.70 13.07 2.73
CA ILE A 51 -15.65 12.91 1.72
C ILE A 51 -15.15 14.30 1.32
N ARG A 52 -13.84 14.48 1.37
CA ARG A 52 -13.16 15.69 0.86
C ARG A 52 -12.52 15.38 -0.50
N GLY A 53 -12.11 16.42 -1.22
CA GLY A 53 -11.35 16.26 -2.46
C GLY A 53 -10.10 15.40 -2.25
N GLU A 54 -9.66 14.76 -3.34
CA GLU A 54 -8.41 13.97 -3.39
C GLU A 54 -8.36 12.76 -2.45
N LYS A 55 -9.52 12.32 -1.94
CA LYS A 55 -9.59 11.08 -1.16
C LYS A 55 -9.48 9.86 -2.07
N GLY A 56 -8.62 8.93 -1.68
CA GLY A 56 -8.44 7.65 -2.35
C GLY A 56 -9.73 6.85 -2.41
N VAL A 57 -9.80 5.99 -3.43
CA VAL A 57 -10.90 5.07 -3.68
C VAL A 57 -10.33 3.67 -3.77
N ASN A 58 -10.86 2.76 -2.95
CA ASN A 58 -10.59 1.35 -3.06
C ASN A 58 -11.80 0.68 -3.73
N ILE A 59 -11.54 -0.15 -4.74
CA ILE A 59 -12.57 -0.88 -5.48
C ILE A 59 -12.19 -2.36 -5.42
N PRO A 60 -12.62 -3.07 -4.36
CA PRO A 60 -12.23 -4.45 -4.16
C PRO A 60 -12.68 -5.34 -5.32
N GLY A 61 -11.73 -6.10 -5.87
CA GLY A 61 -11.96 -6.97 -7.02
C GLY A 61 -11.97 -6.27 -8.38
N ILE A 62 -11.54 -5.00 -8.46
CA ILE A 62 -11.31 -4.34 -9.76
C ILE A 62 -10.22 -5.06 -10.55
N ASP A 63 -10.42 -5.18 -11.86
CA ASP A 63 -9.42 -5.76 -12.75
C ASP A 63 -8.24 -4.81 -12.95
N ARG A 64 -7.09 -5.16 -12.36
CA ARG A 64 -5.83 -4.41 -12.42
C ARG A 64 -4.84 -4.95 -13.45
N ARG A 65 -5.18 -6.01 -14.20
CA ARG A 65 -4.22 -6.74 -15.05
C ARG A 65 -3.55 -5.90 -16.13
N ASN A 66 -4.18 -4.81 -16.55
CA ASN A 66 -3.66 -3.91 -17.59
C ASN A 66 -3.08 -2.60 -17.04
N MET A 67 -3.02 -2.43 -15.72
CA MET A 67 -2.35 -1.28 -15.12
C MET A 67 -0.83 -1.40 -15.34
N THR A 68 -0.21 -0.27 -15.63
CA THR A 68 1.22 -0.09 -15.94
C THR A 68 1.67 1.22 -15.31
N LEU A 69 2.96 1.56 -15.38
CA LEU A 69 3.44 2.84 -14.86
C LEU A 69 2.73 3.99 -15.57
N THR A 70 2.04 4.81 -14.79
CA THR A 70 1.36 5.99 -15.31
C THR A 70 2.39 7.05 -15.74
N ASP A 71 1.96 8.02 -16.55
CA ASP A 71 2.83 9.14 -16.90
C ASP A 71 3.25 9.99 -15.69
N LYS A 72 2.43 9.98 -14.64
CA LYS A 72 2.80 10.59 -13.36
C LYS A 72 3.90 9.78 -12.68
N ASP A 73 3.75 8.45 -12.57
CA ASP A 73 4.77 7.59 -11.95
C ASP A 73 6.13 7.76 -12.64
N LYS A 74 6.12 7.79 -13.99
CA LYS A 74 7.33 8.01 -14.80
C LYS A 74 8.02 9.35 -14.50
N LYS A 75 7.23 10.42 -14.35
CA LYS A 75 7.75 11.75 -13.98
C LYS A 75 8.32 11.75 -12.56
N ASP A 76 7.63 11.13 -11.62
CA ASP A 76 8.04 11.07 -10.22
C ASP A 76 9.31 10.21 -10.03
N ILE A 77 9.44 9.10 -10.77
CA ILE A 77 10.66 8.28 -10.81
C ILE A 77 11.84 9.12 -11.32
N LYS A 78 11.66 9.86 -12.42
CA LYS A 78 12.72 10.73 -12.96
C LYS A 78 13.12 11.81 -11.95
N TRP A 79 12.14 12.48 -11.36
CA TRP A 79 12.37 13.48 -10.31
C TRP A 79 13.12 12.87 -9.11
N GLY A 80 12.74 11.66 -8.70
CA GLY A 80 13.41 10.94 -7.62
C GLY A 80 14.89 10.70 -7.92
N LEU A 81 15.20 10.21 -9.13
CA LEU A 81 16.59 10.00 -9.56
C LEU A 81 17.39 11.31 -9.61
N GLU A 82 16.77 12.41 -10.03
CA GLU A 82 17.39 13.74 -10.03
C GLU A 82 17.74 14.23 -8.60
N ASN A 83 17.04 13.73 -7.58
CA ASN A 83 17.25 14.07 -6.17
C ASN A 83 18.00 12.98 -5.39
N GLY A 84 18.48 11.93 -6.05
CA GLY A 84 19.28 10.88 -5.43
C GLY A 84 18.53 10.07 -4.38
N ILE A 85 17.26 9.72 -4.63
CA ILE A 85 16.50 8.84 -3.72
C ILE A 85 17.10 7.43 -3.66
N ASP A 86 17.10 6.81 -2.48
CA ASP A 86 17.69 5.48 -2.29
C ASP A 86 16.71 4.33 -2.57
N ILE A 87 15.39 4.57 -2.43
CA ILE A 87 14.36 3.53 -2.50
C ILE A 87 13.13 4.07 -3.25
N ILE A 88 12.61 3.27 -4.18
CA ILE A 88 11.31 3.48 -4.84
C ILE A 88 10.36 2.36 -4.40
N CYS A 89 9.23 2.72 -3.79
CA CYS A 89 8.17 1.79 -3.42
C CYS A 89 7.00 1.87 -4.42
N LEU A 90 6.88 0.88 -5.31
CA LEU A 90 5.76 0.83 -6.26
C LEU A 90 4.48 0.39 -5.56
N SER A 91 3.43 1.18 -5.73
CA SER A 91 2.12 0.94 -5.12
C SER A 91 1.30 -0.09 -5.90
N TYR A 92 0.42 -0.82 -5.21
CA TYR A 92 -0.55 -1.74 -5.80
C TYR A 92 0.05 -2.77 -6.76
N VAL A 93 1.22 -3.33 -6.41
CA VAL A 93 1.87 -4.36 -7.22
C VAL A 93 1.01 -5.62 -7.24
N THR A 94 0.70 -6.12 -8.44
CA THR A 94 -0.19 -7.27 -8.64
C THR A 94 0.51 -8.49 -9.21
N LYS A 95 1.64 -8.31 -9.89
CA LYS A 95 2.37 -9.37 -10.59
C LYS A 95 3.84 -9.00 -10.75
N ALA A 96 4.70 -10.00 -10.95
CA ALA A 96 6.14 -9.81 -11.16
C ALA A 96 6.47 -8.84 -12.30
N ARG A 97 5.64 -8.83 -13.36
CA ARG A 97 5.81 -7.93 -14.51
C ARG A 97 5.81 -6.45 -14.12
N ASP A 98 5.07 -6.05 -13.09
CA ASP A 98 4.99 -4.65 -12.64
C ASP A 98 6.37 -4.18 -12.14
N MET A 99 7.06 -5.05 -11.40
CA MET A 99 8.43 -4.78 -10.91
C MET A 99 9.47 -4.84 -12.01
N ILE A 100 9.30 -5.73 -13.00
CA ILE A 100 10.16 -5.77 -14.20
C ILE A 100 10.00 -4.46 -15.00
N GLU A 101 8.78 -3.96 -15.15
CA GLU A 101 8.52 -2.69 -15.85
C GLU A 101 9.17 -1.52 -15.13
N LEU A 102 9.02 -1.42 -13.80
CA LEU A 102 9.70 -0.43 -12.97
C LEU A 102 11.21 -0.48 -13.11
N ARG A 103 11.79 -1.68 -13.04
CA ARG A 103 13.23 -1.88 -13.17
C ARG A 103 13.75 -1.43 -14.53
N ASN A 104 13.14 -1.93 -15.60
CA ASN A 104 13.51 -1.56 -16.97
C ASN A 104 13.39 -0.06 -17.24
N TYR A 105 12.34 0.59 -16.71
CA TYR A 105 12.16 2.03 -16.87
C TYR A 105 13.25 2.82 -16.12
N THR A 106 13.53 2.44 -14.87
CA THR A 106 14.52 3.09 -14.02
C THR A 106 15.94 2.92 -14.56
N GLU A 107 16.30 1.70 -14.96
CA GLU A 107 17.61 1.39 -15.57
C GLU A 107 17.86 2.24 -16.83
N ARG A 108 16.87 2.37 -17.71
CA ARG A 108 16.98 3.24 -18.91
C ARG A 108 17.23 4.71 -18.57
N LEU A 109 16.73 5.21 -17.45
CA LEU A 109 16.98 6.59 -17.01
C LEU A 109 18.40 6.73 -16.46
N VAL A 110 18.84 5.76 -15.66
CA VAL A 110 20.19 5.71 -15.11
C VAL A 110 21.25 5.58 -16.21
N GLU A 111 21.02 4.74 -17.22
CA GLU A 111 21.91 4.59 -18.37
C GLU A 111 22.06 5.89 -19.17
N LYS A 112 20.99 6.68 -19.27
CA LYS A 112 20.99 7.97 -19.98
C LYS A 112 21.72 9.08 -19.21
N ASN A 113 21.82 8.97 -17.90
CA ASN A 113 22.51 9.96 -17.08
C ASN A 113 23.34 9.27 -15.98
N LYS A 114 24.65 9.19 -16.21
CA LYS A 114 25.62 8.56 -15.29
C LYS A 114 25.71 9.21 -13.90
N GLN A 115 25.08 10.38 -13.68
CA GLN A 115 24.98 10.98 -12.35
C GLN A 115 23.91 10.32 -11.48
N PHE A 116 22.94 9.64 -12.10
CA PHE A 116 21.93 8.88 -11.38
C PHE A 116 22.53 7.58 -10.86
N HIS A 117 22.20 7.22 -9.63
CA HIS A 117 22.46 5.88 -9.11
C HIS A 117 21.17 5.05 -9.15
N MET A 118 21.31 3.72 -9.11
CA MET A 118 20.16 2.82 -9.12
C MET A 118 19.58 2.71 -7.70
N PRO A 119 18.32 3.13 -7.45
CA PRO A 119 17.67 2.93 -6.15
C PRO A 119 17.25 1.46 -5.96
N LYS A 120 17.03 1.05 -4.71
CA LYS A 120 16.32 -0.20 -4.42
C LYS A 120 14.86 -0.07 -4.87
N LEU A 121 14.33 -1.13 -5.47
CA LEU A 121 12.96 -1.18 -5.98
C LEU A 121 12.10 -2.10 -5.14
N TRP A 122 11.19 -1.52 -4.36
CA TRP A 122 10.34 -2.23 -3.42
C TRP A 122 8.93 -2.38 -3.94
N ALA A 123 8.33 -3.56 -3.72
CA ALA A 123 6.91 -3.78 -4.03
C ALA A 123 6.05 -3.53 -2.79
N LYS A 124 4.98 -2.75 -2.94
CA LYS A 124 3.93 -2.62 -1.93
C LYS A 124 2.85 -3.67 -2.18
N ILE A 125 2.64 -4.54 -1.20
CA ILE A 125 1.58 -5.56 -1.21
C ILE A 125 0.34 -4.97 -0.55
N GLU A 126 -0.65 -4.62 -1.37
CA GLU A 126 -1.80 -3.79 -0.99
C GLU A 126 -3.13 -4.35 -1.48
N CYS A 127 -3.11 -5.47 -2.20
CA CYS A 127 -4.31 -6.07 -2.76
C CYS A 127 -4.20 -7.59 -2.82
N ASN A 128 -5.34 -8.26 -3.03
CA ASN A 128 -5.41 -9.72 -3.05
C ASN A 128 -4.54 -10.34 -4.16
N ASP A 129 -4.44 -9.70 -5.33
CA ASP A 129 -3.59 -10.21 -6.42
C ASP A 129 -2.10 -10.18 -6.05
N GLY A 130 -1.65 -9.12 -5.39
CA GLY A 130 -0.30 -9.04 -4.85
C GLY A 130 -0.01 -10.12 -3.80
N VAL A 131 -1.00 -10.45 -2.96
CA VAL A 131 -0.88 -11.55 -1.98
C VAL A 131 -0.83 -12.93 -2.64
N LYS A 132 -1.60 -13.13 -3.71
CA LYS A 132 -1.62 -14.40 -4.47
C LYS A 132 -0.30 -14.63 -5.20
N ASN A 133 0.20 -13.59 -5.87
CA ASN A 133 1.42 -13.65 -6.70
C ASN A 133 2.68 -13.28 -5.92
N PHE A 134 2.62 -13.29 -4.59
CA PHE A 134 3.65 -12.73 -3.72
C PHE A 134 5.05 -13.28 -4.00
N THR A 135 5.20 -14.59 -4.16
CA THR A 135 6.50 -15.23 -4.41
C THR A 135 7.16 -14.71 -5.68
N GLU A 136 6.41 -14.60 -6.78
CA GLU A 136 6.95 -14.12 -8.05
C GLU A 136 7.29 -12.62 -7.98
N ILE A 137 6.48 -11.83 -7.27
CA ILE A 137 6.75 -10.41 -7.02
C ILE A 137 8.02 -10.26 -6.18
N LEU A 138 8.15 -11.05 -5.12
CA LEU A 138 9.30 -11.07 -4.23
C LEU A 138 10.57 -11.34 -5.01
N GLU A 139 10.59 -12.32 -5.92
CA GLU A 139 11.75 -12.63 -6.76
C GLU A 139 12.26 -11.41 -7.56
N LYS A 140 11.38 -10.54 -8.04
CA LYS A 140 11.72 -9.37 -8.86
C LYS A 140 11.91 -8.06 -8.09
N SER A 141 11.65 -8.07 -6.79
CA SER A 141 11.77 -6.89 -5.91
C SER A 141 13.07 -6.90 -5.10
N ASP A 142 13.58 -5.74 -4.71
CA ASP A 142 14.74 -5.61 -3.81
C ASP A 142 14.32 -5.60 -2.33
N GLY A 143 13.03 -5.35 -2.07
CA GLY A 143 12.40 -5.41 -0.76
C GLY A 143 10.88 -5.38 -0.89
N ILE A 144 10.19 -5.63 0.23
CA ILE A 144 8.73 -5.69 0.30
C ILE A 144 8.23 -4.74 1.38
N MET A 145 7.16 -4.03 1.08
CA MET A 145 6.36 -3.30 2.05
C MET A 145 4.95 -3.90 2.10
N LEU A 146 4.49 -4.30 3.29
CA LEU A 146 3.09 -4.68 3.50
C LEU A 146 2.25 -3.43 3.80
N GLY A 147 1.44 -2.98 2.85
CA GLY A 147 0.55 -1.82 3.01
C GLY A 147 -0.80 -2.23 3.59
N ARG A 148 -0.89 -2.33 4.92
CA ARG A 148 -2.09 -2.86 5.61
C ARG A 148 -3.34 -2.01 5.42
N GLY A 149 -3.20 -0.70 5.24
CA GLY A 149 -4.28 0.26 5.06
C GLY A 149 -5.13 -0.05 3.83
N ASP A 150 -4.47 -0.12 2.69
CA ASP A 150 -5.10 -0.47 1.43
C ASP A 150 -5.48 -1.96 1.38
N LEU A 151 -4.64 -2.84 1.94
CA LEU A 151 -4.96 -4.27 1.99
C LEU A 151 -6.24 -4.56 2.77
N PHE A 152 -6.46 -3.86 3.90
CA PHE A 152 -7.70 -3.95 4.69
C PHE A 152 -8.96 -3.64 3.89
N ALA A 153 -8.86 -2.74 2.90
CA ALA A 153 -9.99 -2.44 2.02
C ALA A 153 -10.23 -3.56 0.99
N GLU A 154 -9.20 -4.30 0.60
CA GLU A 154 -9.22 -5.28 -0.50
C GLU A 154 -9.46 -6.73 -0.07
N VAL A 155 -9.23 -7.09 1.19
CA VAL A 155 -9.49 -8.44 1.72
C VAL A 155 -10.50 -8.41 2.87
N GLU A 156 -11.09 -9.55 3.18
CA GLU A 156 -11.99 -9.65 4.33
C GLU A 156 -11.19 -9.45 5.63
N THR A 157 -11.75 -8.67 6.56
CA THR A 157 -11.04 -8.29 7.79
C THR A 157 -10.56 -9.49 8.60
N ILE A 158 -11.35 -10.57 8.62
CA ILE A 158 -11.02 -11.82 9.32
C ILE A 158 -9.81 -12.54 8.72
N ASP A 159 -9.47 -12.26 7.46
CA ASP A 159 -8.37 -12.91 6.74
C ASP A 159 -7.05 -12.13 6.88
N ILE A 160 -7.07 -10.89 7.36
CA ILE A 160 -5.87 -10.06 7.51
C ILE A 160 -4.77 -10.77 8.32
N PRO A 161 -5.05 -11.37 9.50
CA PRO A 161 -4.03 -12.10 10.24
C PRO A 161 -3.45 -13.29 9.45
N LEU A 162 -4.29 -14.00 8.67
CA LEU A 162 -3.88 -15.15 7.86
C LEU A 162 -2.94 -14.71 6.72
N VAL A 163 -3.27 -13.59 6.07
CA VAL A 163 -2.43 -13.01 5.02
C VAL A 163 -1.09 -12.55 5.59
N GLN A 164 -1.11 -11.81 6.70
CA GLN A 164 0.12 -11.36 7.38
C GLN A 164 1.04 -12.53 7.74
N ASP A 165 0.52 -13.55 8.41
CA ASP A 165 1.29 -14.72 8.81
C ASP A 165 1.87 -15.48 7.61
N LYS A 166 1.09 -15.66 6.54
CA LYS A 166 1.56 -16.27 5.29
C LYS A 166 2.75 -15.49 4.70
N LEU A 167 2.62 -14.18 4.56
CA LEU A 167 3.68 -13.33 3.97
C LEU A 167 4.93 -13.34 4.84
N MET A 168 4.78 -13.22 6.17
CA MET A 168 5.89 -13.30 7.12
C MET A 168 6.63 -14.64 7.02
N LYS A 169 5.92 -15.77 6.93
CA LYS A 169 6.53 -17.10 6.78
C LYS A 169 7.36 -17.22 5.49
N ILE A 170 6.92 -16.59 4.41
CA ILE A 170 7.68 -16.56 3.15
C ILE A 170 8.91 -15.65 3.31
N MET A 171 8.73 -14.45 3.87
CA MET A 171 9.82 -13.49 4.06
C MET A 171 10.91 -13.99 5.01
N ARG A 172 10.59 -14.79 6.04
CA ARG A 172 11.60 -15.42 6.91
C ARG A 172 12.57 -16.36 6.18
N LYS A 173 12.21 -16.83 4.99
CA LYS A 173 13.05 -17.68 4.14
C LYS A 173 13.78 -16.88 3.06
N SER A 174 13.58 -15.57 3.03
CA SER A 174 14.17 -14.64 2.08
C SER A 174 15.19 -13.76 2.78
N ASP A 175 16.25 -13.40 2.08
CA ASP A 175 17.24 -12.43 2.55
C ASP A 175 16.86 -10.97 2.21
N LYS A 176 15.62 -10.75 1.74
CA LYS A 176 15.13 -9.44 1.31
C LYS A 176 14.44 -8.71 2.44
N ASP A 177 14.55 -7.38 2.42
CA ASP A 177 13.94 -6.54 3.44
C ASP A 177 12.41 -6.63 3.42
N PHE A 178 11.80 -6.71 4.61
CA PHE A 178 10.36 -6.71 4.78
C PHE A 178 9.93 -5.69 5.81
N ILE A 179 9.17 -4.66 5.42
CA ILE A 179 8.61 -3.69 6.35
C ILE A 179 7.09 -3.76 6.41
N ILE A 180 6.55 -3.47 7.59
CA ILE A 180 5.11 -3.33 7.79
C ILE A 180 4.76 -1.85 7.80
N ALA A 181 3.78 -1.47 6.99
CA ALA A 181 3.33 -0.10 6.85
C ALA A 181 1.87 0.05 7.27
N THR A 182 1.53 1.23 7.80
CA THR A 182 0.19 1.67 8.24
C THR A 182 -0.41 0.84 9.38
N TYR A 183 -1.34 1.45 10.14
CA TYR A 183 -1.97 0.86 11.31
C TYR A 183 -0.98 0.33 12.38
N ILE A 184 0.23 0.89 12.46
CA ILE A 184 1.28 0.39 13.37
C ILE A 184 1.07 0.93 14.78
N LEU A 185 0.97 2.26 14.92
CA LEU A 185 0.67 2.96 16.18
C LEU A 185 -0.50 3.94 15.95
N GLU A 186 -1.51 3.51 15.19
CA GLU A 186 -2.60 4.38 14.70
C GLU A 186 -3.30 5.16 15.82
N SER A 187 -3.51 4.53 16.97
CA SER A 187 -4.15 5.17 18.13
C SER A 187 -3.35 6.38 18.62
N MET A 188 -2.02 6.38 18.43
CA MET A 188 -1.15 7.46 18.84
C MET A 188 -1.28 8.74 18.00
N LYS A 189 -2.04 8.71 16.91
CA LYS A 189 -2.46 9.94 16.22
C LYS A 189 -3.24 10.87 17.13
N ARG A 190 -3.97 10.31 18.10
CA ARG A 190 -4.86 11.04 19.00
C ARG A 190 -4.54 10.84 20.48
N ASN A 191 -3.89 9.72 20.83
CA ASN A 191 -3.57 9.32 22.20
C ASN A 191 -2.06 9.37 22.45
N MET A 192 -1.65 9.55 23.71
CA MET A 192 -0.22 9.54 24.08
C MET A 192 0.34 8.13 24.30
N ILE A 193 -0.53 7.13 24.46
CA ILE A 193 -0.18 5.74 24.78
C ILE A 193 -0.81 4.84 23.71
N PRO A 194 -0.06 3.88 23.13
CA PRO A 194 -0.60 2.92 22.18
C PRO A 194 -1.54 1.92 22.86
N THR A 195 -2.35 1.24 22.07
CA THR A 195 -3.20 0.17 22.61
C THR A 195 -2.39 -1.10 22.89
N ILE A 196 -2.90 -1.97 23.76
CA ILE A 196 -2.31 -3.30 24.01
C ILE A 196 -2.24 -4.11 22.71
N THR A 197 -3.24 -3.98 21.82
CA THR A 197 -3.26 -4.68 20.53
C THR A 197 -2.14 -4.21 19.60
N GLU A 198 -1.87 -2.91 19.54
CA GLU A 198 -0.76 -2.35 18.73
C GLU A 198 0.60 -2.82 19.26
N VAL A 199 0.78 -2.83 20.58
CA VAL A 199 2.02 -3.32 21.21
C VAL A 199 2.23 -4.80 20.94
N ASN A 200 1.19 -5.63 21.09
CA ASN A 200 1.26 -7.07 20.81
C ASN A 200 1.57 -7.36 19.33
N ASP A 201 1.01 -6.58 18.41
CA ASP A 201 1.23 -6.73 16.98
C ASP A 201 2.68 -6.42 16.60
N ILE A 202 3.23 -5.32 17.12
CA ILE A 202 4.66 -4.96 16.95
C ILE A 202 5.58 -6.04 17.50
N TYR A 203 5.29 -6.57 18.70
CA TYR A 203 6.04 -7.69 19.27
C TYR A 203 6.05 -8.92 18.35
N ASN A 204 4.88 -9.30 17.80
CA ASN A 204 4.76 -10.42 16.88
C ASN A 204 5.50 -10.18 15.55
N PHE A 205 5.48 -8.95 15.03
CA PHE A 205 6.23 -8.60 13.82
C PHE A 205 7.74 -8.68 14.04
N ILE A 206 8.26 -8.17 15.16
CA ILE A 206 9.69 -8.25 15.48
C ILE A 206 10.13 -9.71 15.65
N ASN A 207 9.36 -10.54 16.37
CA ASN A 207 9.58 -11.99 16.44
C ASN A 207 9.49 -12.67 15.08
N GLY A 208 8.71 -12.08 14.18
CA GLY A 208 8.61 -12.48 12.79
C GLY A 208 9.78 -12.09 11.92
N LYS A 209 10.78 -11.40 12.48
CA LYS A 209 11.98 -10.88 11.81
C LYS A 209 11.67 -9.92 10.66
N VAL A 210 10.69 -9.03 10.84
CA VAL A 210 10.50 -7.91 9.91
C VAL A 210 11.72 -6.98 10.00
N SER A 211 12.13 -6.39 8.88
CA SER A 211 13.25 -5.43 8.82
C SER A 211 12.90 -4.09 9.47
N GLY A 212 11.61 -3.76 9.61
CA GLY A 212 11.19 -2.53 10.25
C GLY A 212 9.73 -2.15 10.03
N PHE A 213 9.42 -0.91 10.37
CA PHE A 213 8.08 -0.35 10.37
C PHE A 213 8.05 1.02 9.68
N MET A 214 6.96 1.31 8.97
CA MET A 214 6.69 2.64 8.41
C MET A 214 5.53 3.31 9.17
N LEU A 215 5.86 4.35 9.92
CA LEU A 215 4.87 5.25 10.53
C LEU A 215 4.39 6.27 9.48
N SER A 216 3.09 6.50 9.39
CA SER A 216 2.46 7.31 8.33
C SER A 216 1.69 8.49 8.94
N GLY A 217 0.39 8.34 9.16
CA GLY A 217 -0.46 9.38 9.73
C GLY A 217 -0.07 9.73 11.17
N GLU A 218 0.54 8.78 11.88
CA GLU A 218 1.01 8.91 13.25
C GLU A 218 2.04 10.04 13.42
N VAL A 219 2.91 10.21 12.41
CA VAL A 219 4.00 11.21 12.44
C VAL A 219 3.69 12.41 11.54
N SER A 220 3.05 12.21 10.40
CA SER A 220 2.79 13.30 9.44
C SER A 220 1.71 14.29 9.90
N ILE A 221 0.64 13.79 10.53
CA ILE A 221 -0.52 14.61 10.92
C ILE A 221 -1.00 14.32 12.36
N GLY A 222 -0.30 13.44 13.09
CA GLY A 222 -0.66 13.05 14.44
C GLY A 222 -0.40 14.16 15.46
N ARG A 223 -1.07 14.08 16.62
CA ARG A 223 -0.90 15.06 17.71
C ARG A 223 0.44 14.94 18.44
N TYR A 224 1.06 13.77 18.41
CA TYR A 224 2.25 13.46 19.22
C TYR A 224 3.38 12.81 18.42
N PRO A 225 3.82 13.39 17.27
CA PRO A 225 4.72 12.71 16.33
C PRO A 225 6.06 12.31 16.95
N LEU A 226 6.67 13.18 17.75
CA LEU A 226 7.93 12.88 18.44
C LEU A 226 7.76 11.79 19.51
N LEU A 227 6.63 11.78 20.21
CA LEU A 227 6.35 10.74 21.20
C LEU A 227 6.14 9.39 20.52
N THR A 228 5.38 9.34 19.42
CA THR A 228 5.21 8.12 18.61
C THR A 228 6.55 7.55 18.16
N LEU A 229 7.48 8.39 17.67
CA LEU A 229 8.82 7.95 17.29
C LEU A 229 9.60 7.38 18.48
N LYS A 230 9.57 8.05 19.63
CA LYS A 230 10.22 7.56 20.86
C LYS A 230 9.62 6.23 21.32
N THR A 231 8.31 6.10 21.30
CA THR A 231 7.60 4.86 21.67
C THR A 231 7.97 3.72 20.72
N MET A 232 7.94 3.94 19.40
CA MET A 232 8.37 2.92 18.44
C MET A 232 9.82 2.49 18.68
N LYS A 233 10.72 3.46 18.90
CA LYS A 233 12.12 3.16 19.25
C LYS A 233 12.22 2.31 20.51
N SER A 234 11.51 2.66 21.58
CA SER A 234 11.51 1.87 22.82
C SER A 234 10.97 0.45 22.63
N LEU A 235 9.96 0.25 21.79
CA LEU A 235 9.43 -1.08 21.48
C LEU A 235 10.45 -1.91 20.68
N ILE A 236 11.08 -1.32 19.67
CA ILE A 236 12.14 -1.98 18.89
C ILE A 236 13.31 -2.35 19.80
N ASP A 237 13.84 -1.40 20.57
CA ASP A 237 14.98 -1.61 21.47
C ASP A 237 14.68 -2.71 22.50
N ARG A 238 13.41 -2.87 22.92
CA ARG A 238 12.98 -3.87 23.91
C ARG A 238 12.72 -5.27 23.34
N TYR A 239 12.30 -5.38 22.09
CA TYR A 239 11.86 -6.64 21.48
C TYR A 239 12.84 -7.23 20.47
N ALA A 240 13.83 -6.45 20.02
CA ALA A 240 14.86 -6.91 19.10
C ALA A 240 16.04 -7.61 19.79
N GLU A 241 16.00 -7.76 21.12
CA GLU A 241 16.90 -8.62 21.91
C GLU A 241 16.58 -10.11 21.70
#